data_AF-A0A1I6PMZ9-F1
#
_entry.id   AF-A0A1I6PMZ9-F1
#
_cell.length_a   1.000
_cell.length_b   1.000
_cell.length_c   1.000
_cell.angle_alpha   90.00
_cell.angle_beta   90.00
_cell.angle_gamma   90.00
#
_symmetry.space_group_name_H-M   'P 1'
#
loop_
_entity.id
_entity.type
_entity.pdbx_description
1 polymer ?
#
loop_
_entity_poly.entity_id
_entity_poly.type
_entity_poly.pdbx_seq_one_letter_code
_entity_poly.pdbx_strand_id
1 'polypeptide(L)'
;MTHHILRRLCALALLLPAACTQFPALDSRATPEMLAAQYPALVPVDPLSAQLTTGQSDAEQIESTMDARVAGLQARAAQLRGSVLTDAEKQRLSEGLQ
;
A
#
# COMPACT_ATOMS: atom_id res chain seq x y z
N MET A 1 -9.90 -25.45 11.48
CA MET A 1 -8.91 -24.83 10.54
C MET A 1 -9.52 -24.49 9.18
N THR A 2 -10.40 -25.34 8.62
CA THR A 2 -11.11 -25.12 7.34
C THR A 2 -11.96 -23.84 7.30
N HIS A 3 -12.70 -23.51 8.36
CA HIS A 3 -13.53 -22.30 8.41
C HIS A 3 -12.73 -20.99 8.39
N HIS A 4 -11.55 -20.95 9.00
CA HIS A 4 -10.69 -19.76 8.95
C HIS A 4 -10.06 -19.57 7.57
N ILE A 5 -9.73 -20.66 6.88
CA ILE A 5 -9.22 -20.64 5.50
C ILE A 5 -10.33 -20.16 4.56
N LEU A 6 -11.55 -20.68 4.70
CA LEU A 6 -12.71 -20.26 3.93
C LEU A 6 -13.07 -18.79 4.19
N ARG A 7 -13.02 -18.33 5.44
CA ARG A 7 -13.25 -16.92 5.79
C ARG A 7 -12.20 -15.97 5.19
N ARG A 8 -10.92 -16.37 5.20
CA ARG A 8 -9.84 -15.59 4.57
C ARG A 8 -9.97 -15.54 3.05
N LEU A 9 -10.34 -16.65 2.42
CA LEU A 9 -10.63 -16.72 0.97
C LEU A 9 -11.81 -15.83 0.58
N CYS A 10 -12.89 -15.85 1.37
CA CYS A 10 -14.06 -14.99 1.13
C CYS A 10 -13.70 -13.50 1.25
N ALA A 11 -12.96 -13.12 2.31
CA ALA A 11 -12.50 -11.75 2.50
C ALA A 11 -11.56 -11.29 1.37
N LEU A 12 -10.66 -12.17 0.90
CA LEU A 12 -9.79 -11.87 -0.22
C LEU A 12 -10.61 -11.64 -1.50
N ALA A 13 -11.57 -12.53 -1.81
CA ALA A 13 -12.45 -12.43 -2.98
C ALA A 13 -13.21 -11.10 -3.07
N LEU A 14 -13.62 -10.53 -1.93
CA LEU A 14 -14.26 -9.21 -1.85
C LEU A 14 -13.32 -8.03 -2.16
N LEU A 15 -12.01 -8.20 -1.98
CA LEU A 15 -10.99 -7.17 -2.21
C LEU A 15 -10.41 -7.18 -3.63
N LEU A 16 -10.42 -8.33 -4.33
CA LEU A 16 -9.97 -8.43 -5.73
C LEU A 16 -10.60 -7.39 -6.68
N PRO A 17 -11.92 -7.08 -6.65
CA PRO A 17 -12.49 -6.12 -7.60
C PRO A 17 -12.03 -4.68 -7.35
N ALA A 18 -11.56 -4.33 -6.15
CA ALA A 18 -11.05 -3.00 -5.85
C ALA A 18 -9.68 -2.72 -6.54
N ALA A 19 -8.92 -3.77 -6.83
CA ALA A 19 -7.65 -3.68 -7.58
C ALA A 19 -7.86 -3.67 -9.10
N CYS A 20 -9.02 -4.14 -9.59
CA CYS A 20 -9.41 -4.10 -11.00
C CYS A 20 -10.39 -2.95 -11.29
N THR A 21 -10.26 -1.82 -10.59
CA THR A 21 -11.13 -0.68 -10.87
C THR A 21 -10.74 -0.03 -12.20
N GLN A 22 -11.76 0.29 -12.98
CA GLN A 22 -11.67 1.09 -14.19
C GLN A 22 -10.91 2.38 -13.89
N PHE A 23 -9.84 2.63 -14.63
CA PHE A 23 -9.22 3.95 -14.66
C PHE A 23 -10.31 4.97 -15.01
N PRO A 24 -10.54 6.00 -14.19
CA PRO A 24 -11.64 6.93 -14.41
C PRO A 24 -11.48 7.56 -15.79
N ALA A 25 -12.57 7.68 -16.54
CA ALA A 25 -12.55 8.31 -17.85
C ALA A 25 -12.02 9.74 -17.72
N LEU A 26 -10.74 9.93 -18.08
CA LEU A 26 -10.08 11.24 -18.11
C LEU A 26 -10.69 12.11 -19.20
N ASP A 27 -11.22 11.48 -20.26
CA ASP A 27 -11.86 12.16 -21.38
C ASP A 27 -13.03 13.03 -20.94
N SER A 28 -13.75 12.63 -19.88
CA SER A 28 -14.83 13.43 -19.29
C SER A 28 -14.36 14.75 -18.66
N ARG A 29 -13.04 14.90 -18.44
CA ARG A 29 -12.42 16.13 -17.90
C ARG A 29 -11.78 16.98 -18.98
N ALA A 30 -11.59 16.46 -20.20
CA ALA A 30 -11.03 17.21 -21.30
C ALA A 30 -12.15 18.00 -21.99
N THR A 31 -12.07 19.33 -21.98
CA THR A 31 -13.04 20.15 -22.70
C THR A 31 -12.75 20.10 -24.21
N PRO A 32 -13.75 20.35 -25.08
CA PRO A 32 -13.52 20.44 -26.52
C PRO A 32 -12.41 21.42 -26.90
N GLU A 33 -12.30 22.53 -26.17
CA GLU A 33 -11.26 23.54 -26.36
C GLU A 33 -9.87 23.01 -26.01
N MET A 34 -9.75 22.20 -24.95
CA MET A 34 -8.48 21.56 -24.58
C MET A 34 -8.01 20.54 -25.61
N LEU A 35 -8.94 19.78 -26.20
CA LEU A 35 -8.64 18.79 -27.24
C LEU A 35 -8.25 19.46 -28.57
N ALA A 36 -8.80 20.64 -28.85
CA ALA A 36 -8.48 21.44 -30.03
C ALA A 36 -7.26 22.36 -29.83
N ALA A 37 -6.73 22.46 -28.61
CA ALA A 37 -5.59 23.31 -28.31
C ALA A 37 -4.32 22.80 -29.01
N GLN A 38 -3.47 23.74 -29.41
CA GLN A 38 -2.15 23.40 -29.93
C GLN A 38 -1.29 22.79 -28.82
N TYR A 39 -0.55 21.74 -29.18
CA TYR A 39 0.37 21.12 -28.25
C TYR A 39 1.43 22.15 -27.82
N PRO A 40 1.77 22.23 -26.52
CA PRO A 40 2.75 23.20 -26.04
C PRO A 40 4.13 22.94 -26.65
N ALA A 41 4.93 24.00 -26.76
CA ALA A 41 6.32 23.86 -27.19
C ALA A 41 7.08 22.93 -26.23
N LEU A 42 7.75 21.93 -26.79
CA LEU A 42 8.60 21.03 -26.01
C LEU A 42 9.83 21.80 -25.53
N VAL A 43 10.10 21.73 -24.22
CA VAL A 43 11.31 22.30 -23.62
C VAL A 43 12.39 21.21 -23.58
N PRO A 44 13.65 21.53 -23.92
CA PRO A 44 14.75 20.57 -23.81
C PRO A 44 14.91 20.03 -22.37
N VAL A 45 15.19 18.73 -22.24
CA VAL A 45 15.33 18.06 -20.94
C VAL A 45 16.62 18.42 -20.21
N ASP A 46 17.74 18.56 -20.92
CA ASP A 46 19.06 18.83 -20.34
C ASP A 46 19.09 20.08 -19.41
N PRO A 47 18.57 21.27 -19.80
CA PRO A 47 18.55 22.43 -18.92
C PRO A 47 17.59 22.26 -17.74
N LEU A 48 16.56 21.42 -17.85
CA LEU A 48 15.65 21.12 -16.74
C LEU A 48 16.33 20.21 -15.72
N SER A 49 17.08 19.21 -16.17
CA SER A 49 17.82 18.28 -15.31
C SER A 49 18.86 18.98 -14.43
N ALA A 50 19.56 20.00 -14.95
CA ALA A 50 20.49 20.80 -14.16
C ALA A 50 19.81 21.56 -12.99
N GLN A 51 18.53 21.90 -13.14
CA GLN A 51 17.74 22.60 -12.11
C GLN A 51 17.14 21.66 -11.06
N LEU A 52 17.11 20.34 -11.31
CA LEU A 52 16.55 19.34 -10.39
C LEU A 52 17.41 19.09 -9.14
N THR A 53 18.59 19.69 -9.05
CA THR A 53 19.51 19.55 -7.90
C THR A 53 18.87 19.93 -6.56
N THR A 54 17.81 20.75 -6.56
CA THR A 54 17.07 21.18 -5.36
C THR A 54 15.96 20.24 -4.91
N GLY A 55 15.63 19.21 -5.70
CA GLY A 55 14.56 18.24 -5.42
C GLY A 55 15.01 16.79 -5.41
N GLN A 56 16.32 16.54 -5.53
CA GLN A 56 16.85 15.19 -5.48
C GLN A 56 16.57 14.61 -4.09
N SER A 57 15.67 13.63 -4.04
CA SER A 57 15.44 12.90 -2.81
C SER A 57 16.72 12.18 -2.44
N ASP A 58 17.20 12.44 -1.23
CA ASP A 58 18.36 11.76 -0.67
C ASP A 58 18.02 10.27 -0.56
N ALA A 59 18.60 9.48 -1.47
CA ALA A 59 18.33 8.05 -1.57
C ALA A 59 18.76 7.33 -0.29
N GLU A 60 19.84 7.77 0.36
CA GLU A 60 20.33 7.19 1.61
C GLU A 60 19.36 7.49 2.76
N GLN A 61 18.82 8.71 2.80
CA GLN A 61 17.76 9.07 3.75
C GLN A 61 16.48 8.26 3.50
N ILE A 62 16.08 8.04 2.25
CA ILE A 62 14.89 7.22 1.93
C ILE A 62 15.11 5.79 2.41
N GLU A 63 16.22 5.16 2.03
CA GLU A 63 16.52 3.79 2.41
C GLU A 63 16.54 3.62 3.93
N SER A 64 17.24 4.50 4.66
CA SER A 64 17.29 4.44 6.12
C SER A 64 15.91 4.60 6.76
N THR A 65 15.04 5.45 6.21
CA THR A 65 13.65 5.59 6.70
C THR A 65 12.82 4.33 6.44
N MET A 66 13.03 3.64 5.33
CA MET A 66 12.32 2.40 5.01
C MET A 66 12.79 1.25 5.90
N ASP A 67 14.11 1.11 6.11
CA ASP A 67 14.69 0.12 7.00
C ASP A 67 14.18 0.27 8.44
N ALA A 68 14.15 1.50 8.95
CA ALA A 68 13.61 1.80 10.28
C ALA A 68 12.12 1.39 10.40
N ARG A 69 11.32 1.64 9.35
CA ARG A 69 9.91 1.23 9.32
C ARG A 69 9.77 -0.28 9.29
N VAL A 70 10.55 -0.98 8.47
CA VAL A 70 10.55 -2.44 8.39
C VAL A 70 10.91 -3.05 9.75
N ALA A 71 11.99 -2.57 10.39
CA ALA A 71 12.40 -3.03 11.70
C ALA A 71 11.29 -2.84 12.76
N GLY A 72 10.65 -1.67 12.78
CA GLY A 72 9.54 -1.39 13.69
C GLY A 72 8.33 -2.31 13.48
N LEU A 73 7.98 -2.60 12.22
CA LEU A 73 6.89 -3.52 11.89
C LEU A 73 7.21 -4.96 12.30
N GLN A 74 8.45 -5.41 12.08
CA GLN A 74 8.90 -6.74 12.50
C GLN A 74 8.87 -6.90 14.02
N ALA A 75 9.33 -5.90 14.77
CA ALA A 75 9.30 -5.90 16.23
C ALA A 75 7.86 -5.98 16.77
N ARG A 76 6.93 -5.19 16.22
CA ARG A 76 5.50 -5.26 16.58
C ARG A 76 4.90 -6.63 16.24
N ALA A 77 5.23 -7.17 15.08
CA ALA A 77 4.73 -8.50 14.69
C ALA A 77 5.28 -9.60 15.62
N ALA A 78 6.53 -9.50 16.09
CA ALA A 78 7.09 -10.43 17.06
C ALA A 78 6.34 -10.36 18.41
N GLN A 79 6.05 -9.15 18.90
CA GLN A 79 5.24 -8.95 20.11
C GLN A 79 3.84 -9.56 19.97
N LEU A 80 3.18 -9.34 18.83
CA LEU A 80 1.84 -9.88 18.55
C LEU A 80 1.81 -11.41 18.39
N ARG A 81 2.92 -12.02 17.97
CA ARG A 81 3.05 -13.48 17.86
C ARG A 81 3.30 -14.17 19.20
N GLY A 82 3.68 -13.43 20.24
CA GLY A 82 3.77 -13.95 21.60
C GLY A 82 2.42 -14.48 22.06
N SER A 83 2.40 -15.57 22.84
CA SER A 83 1.14 -16.06 23.42
C SER A 83 0.67 -15.09 24.50
N VAL A 84 -0.36 -14.30 24.18
CA VAL A 84 -1.04 -13.40 25.14
C VAL A 84 -1.79 -14.19 26.21
N LEU A 85 -2.19 -15.42 25.89
CA LEU A 85 -2.87 -16.34 26.80
C LEU A 85 -1.92 -17.41 27.30
N THR A 86 -1.96 -17.67 28.60
CA THR A 86 -1.42 -18.88 29.22
C THR A 86 -2.17 -20.11 28.70
N ASP A 87 -1.56 -21.29 28.79
CA ASP A 87 -2.20 -22.53 28.33
C ASP A 87 -3.49 -22.83 29.12
N ALA A 88 -3.54 -22.49 30.40
CA ALA A 88 -4.74 -22.59 31.21
C ALA A 88 -5.88 -21.67 30.71
N GLU A 89 -5.56 -20.44 30.29
CA GLU A 89 -6.56 -19.52 29.71
C GLU A 89 -7.05 -19.99 28.35
N LYS A 90 -6.18 -20.57 27.51
CA LYS A 90 -6.58 -21.18 26.24
C LYS A 90 -7.53 -22.35 26.46
N GLN A 91 -7.23 -23.20 27.44
CA GLN A 91 -8.06 -24.35 27.80
C GLN A 91 -9.46 -23.91 28.24
N ARG A 92 -9.54 -22.96 29.19
CA ARG A 92 -10.81 -22.40 29.66
C ARG A 92 -11.65 -21.78 28.54
N LEU A 93 -11.00 -21.06 27.61
CA LEU A 93 -11.69 -20.47 26.46
C LEU A 93 -12.24 -21.55 25.52
N SER A 94 -11.49 -22.64 25.30
CA SER A 94 -11.93 -23.75 24.44
C SER A 94 -13.13 -24.51 25.02
N GLU A 95 -13.18 -24.66 26.35
CA GLU A 95 -14.29 -25.29 27.07
C GLU A 95 -15.56 -24.43 27.05
N GLY A 96 -15.43 -23.10 27.11
CA GLY A 96 -16.58 -22.19 27.04
C GLY A 96 -17.15 -21.96 25.63
N LEU A 97 -16.49 -22.46 24.57
CA LEU A 97 -16.94 -22.38 23.18
C LEU A 97 -17.67 -23.66 22.71
N GLN A 98 -17.75 -24.68 23.57
CA GLN A 98 -18.51 -25.92 23.35
C GLN A 98 -19.96 -25.77 23.82
#